data_AF-A0A919DCN3-F1
#
_entry.id   AF-A0A919DCN3-F1
#
_cell.length_a   1.000
_cell.length_b   1.000
_cell.length_c   1.000
_cell.angle_alpha   90.00
_cell.angle_beta   90.00
_cell.angle_gamma   90.00
#
_symmetry.space_group_name_H-M   'P 1'
#
loop_
_entity.id
_entity.type
_entity.pdbx_description
1 polymer ?
#
loop_
_entity_poly.entity_id
_entity_poly.type
_entity_poly.pdbx_seq_one_letter_code
_entity_poly.pdbx_strand_id
1 'polypeptide(L)'
;MTASSICLYWGGMALNDYADAVVDAVERPQRPGPSGRISRRSALAVASGLTRAGLGLAAVPGRRRGLATEVPLAGLVWAYDLALKSTPAGPAAMAGARAVDVLAGTRSLAPALPRPSWWACTPTP
;
A
#
# COMPACT_ATOMS: atom_id res chain seq x y z
N MET A 1 10.59 0.18 -5.87
CA MET A 1 9.34 0.47 -5.13
C MET A 1 8.22 -0.44 -5.60
N THR A 2 8.15 -0.80 -6.89
CA THR A 2 7.16 -1.72 -7.47
C THR A 2 6.89 -2.99 -6.67
N ALA A 3 7.92 -3.72 -6.22
CA ALA A 3 7.74 -4.93 -5.41
C ALA A 3 7.12 -4.63 -4.02
N SER A 4 7.50 -3.52 -3.39
CA SER A 4 6.89 -3.05 -2.13
C SER A 4 5.41 -2.69 -2.33
N SER A 5 5.11 -1.93 -3.38
CA SER A 5 3.74 -1.55 -3.73
C SER A 5 2.85 -2.75 -4.07
N ILE A 6 3.38 -3.73 -4.80
CA ILE A 6 2.68 -5.00 -5.08
C ILE A 6 2.38 -5.73 -3.77
N CYS A 7 3.36 -5.85 -2.86
CA CYS A 7 3.13 -6.48 -1.56
C CYS A 7 2.07 -5.74 -0.73
N LEU A 8 2.11 -4.41 -0.66
CA LEU A 8 1.10 -3.64 0.08
C LEU A 8 -0.30 -3.72 -0.56
N TYR A 9 -0.39 -3.70 -1.89
CA TYR A 9 -1.65 -3.86 -2.60
C TYR A 9 -2.31 -5.22 -2.31
N TRP A 10 -1.55 -6.31 -2.47
CA TRP A 10 -2.06 -7.66 -2.16
C TRP A 10 -2.32 -7.86 -0.67
N GLY A 11 -1.52 -7.22 0.20
CA GLY A 11 -1.75 -7.21 1.64
C GLY A 11 -3.06 -6.52 2.03
N GLY A 12 -3.38 -5.40 1.39
CA GLY A 12 -4.64 -4.68 1.57
C GLY A 12 -5.84 -5.48 1.05
N MET A 13 -5.72 -6.13 -0.12
CA MET A 13 -6.77 -7.03 -0.63
C MET A 13 -7.09 -8.16 0.35
N ALA A 14 -6.06 -8.81 0.90
CA ALA A 14 -6.23 -9.88 1.90
C ALA A 14 -6.83 -9.36 3.23
N LEU A 15 -6.53 -8.11 3.60
CA LEU A 15 -7.09 -7.48 4.79
C LEU A 15 -8.56 -7.09 4.60
N ASN A 16 -8.92 -6.60 3.42
CA ASN A 16 -10.32 -6.32 3.07
C ASN A 16 -11.16 -7.61 3.11
N ASP A 17 -10.64 -8.73 2.59
CA ASP A 17 -11.31 -10.03 2.67
C ASP A 17 -11.51 -10.49 4.13
N TYR A 18 -10.55 -10.21 5.00
CA TYR A 18 -10.67 -10.48 6.44
C TYR A 18 -11.79 -9.64 7.08
N ALA A 19 -11.83 -8.34 6.78
CA ALA A 19 -12.84 -7.40 7.29
C ALA A 19 -14.25 -7.78 6.81
N ASP A 20 -14.40 -8.08 5.52
CA ASP A 20 -15.68 -8.42 4.90
C ASP A 20 -16.21 -9.80 5.28
N ALA A 21 -15.37 -10.71 5.79
CA ALA A 21 -15.77 -12.09 6.03
C ALA A 21 -16.97 -12.29 7.00
N VAL A 22 -17.30 -11.35 7.91
CA VAL A 22 -18.56 -11.43 8.69
C VAL A 22 -19.74 -10.97 7.85
N VAL A 23 -19.60 -9.84 7.16
CA VAL A 23 -20.67 -9.22 6.36
C VAL A 23 -21.01 -10.10 5.17
N ASP A 24 -20.00 -10.59 4.46
CA ASP A 24 -20.13 -11.51 3.33
C ASP A 24 -20.79 -12.84 3.74
N ALA A 25 -20.57 -13.32 4.97
CA ALA A 25 -21.23 -14.53 5.46
C ALA A 25 -22.74 -14.35 5.67
N VAL A 26 -23.20 -13.12 5.93
CA VAL A 26 -24.62 -12.79 6.13
C VAL A 26 -25.27 -12.36 4.81
N GLU A 27 -24.64 -11.46 4.05
CA GLU A 27 -25.22 -10.85 2.86
C GLU A 27 -25.00 -11.65 1.58
N ARG A 28 -23.90 -12.42 1.50
CA ARG A 28 -23.51 -13.17 0.30
C ARG A 28 -23.07 -14.60 0.63
N PRO A 29 -23.98 -15.45 1.16
CA PRO A 29 -23.65 -16.81 1.56
C PRO A 29 -23.14 -17.71 0.41
N GLN A 30 -23.36 -17.29 -0.85
CA GLN A 30 -22.91 -17.98 -2.06
C GLN A 30 -21.44 -17.71 -2.42
N ARG A 31 -20.77 -16.71 -1.82
CA ARG A 31 -19.35 -16.44 -2.10
C ARG A 31 -18.50 -17.64 -1.66
N PRO A 32 -17.26 -17.82 -2.18
CA PRO A 32 -16.37 -18.90 -1.72
C PRO A 32 -15.80 -18.66 -0.30
N GLY A 33 -15.88 -17.44 0.22
CA GLY A 33 -15.39 -17.04 1.55
C GLY A 33 -16.08 -17.69 2.76
N PRO A 34 -17.41 -17.88 2.80
CA PRO A 34 -18.12 -18.62 3.85
C PRO A 34 -17.92 -20.15 3.73
N SER A 35 -17.36 -20.66 2.63
CA SER A 35 -17.20 -22.10 2.38
C SER A 35 -16.09 -22.77 3.21
N GLY A 36 -15.48 -22.07 4.17
CA GLY A 36 -14.47 -22.61 5.09
C GLY A 36 -13.12 -22.96 4.47
N ARG A 37 -12.88 -22.67 3.18
CA ARG A 37 -11.63 -23.02 2.47
C ARG A 37 -10.45 -22.12 2.87
N ILE A 38 -10.70 -20.88 3.30
CA ILE A 38 -9.68 -19.94 3.75
C ILE A 38 -10.12 -19.37 5.10
N SER A 39 -9.35 -19.64 6.15
CA SER A 39 -9.65 -19.13 7.49
C SER A 39 -9.44 -17.61 7.57
N ARG A 40 -10.20 -16.93 8.42
CA ARG A 40 -9.96 -15.51 8.76
C ARG A 40 -8.53 -15.29 9.26
N ARG A 41 -8.00 -16.23 10.05
CA ARG A 41 -6.61 -16.17 10.54
C ARG A 41 -5.58 -16.24 9.41
N SER A 42 -5.82 -17.05 8.37
CA SER A 42 -4.92 -17.13 7.22
C SER A 42 -4.95 -15.84 6.38
N ALA A 43 -6.12 -15.22 6.18
CA ALA A 43 -6.22 -13.94 5.50
C ALA A 43 -5.44 -12.84 6.25
N LEU A 44 -5.59 -12.76 7.57
CA LEU A 44 -4.84 -11.84 8.42
C LEU A 44 -3.32 -12.14 8.41
N ALA A 45 -2.94 -13.41 8.44
CA ALA A 45 -1.54 -13.82 8.37
C ALA A 45 -0.91 -13.40 7.04
N VAL A 46 -1.59 -13.62 5.92
CA VAL A 46 -1.15 -13.19 4.58
C VAL A 46 -1.04 -11.67 4.50
N ALA A 47 -2.07 -10.94 4.96
CA ALA A 47 -2.06 -9.48 5.01
C ALA A 47 -0.84 -8.97 5.81
N SER A 48 -0.65 -9.47 7.03
CA SER A 48 0.47 -9.06 7.89
C SER A 48 1.85 -9.45 7.33
N GLY A 49 1.95 -10.59 6.64
CA GLY A 49 3.18 -11.07 6.02
C GLY A 49 3.57 -10.20 4.83
N LEU A 50 2.61 -9.90 3.96
CA LEU A 50 2.80 -9.03 2.81
C LEU A 50 3.10 -7.58 3.22
N THR A 51 2.43 -7.04 4.25
CA THR A 51 2.76 -5.72 4.79
C THR A 51 4.19 -5.66 5.31
N ARG A 52 4.63 -6.66 6.10
CA ARG A 52 6.00 -6.74 6.60
C ARG A 52 7.02 -6.88 5.48
N ALA A 53 6.73 -7.70 4.46
CA ALA A 53 7.59 -7.86 3.28
C ALA A 53 7.72 -6.55 2.49
N GLY A 54 6.61 -5.85 2.24
CA GLY A 54 6.60 -4.55 1.56
C GLY A 54 7.44 -3.51 2.31
N LEU A 55 7.22 -3.36 3.62
CA LEU A 55 8.02 -2.47 4.46
C LEU A 55 9.50 -2.87 4.52
N GLY A 56 9.81 -4.16 4.56
CA GLY A 56 11.18 -4.67 4.51
C GLY A 56 11.88 -4.32 3.19
N LEU A 57 11.19 -4.43 2.06
CA LEU A 57 11.69 -4.03 0.74
C LEU A 57 11.88 -2.51 0.63
N ALA A 58 11.05 -1.72 1.31
CA ALA A 58 11.20 -0.27 1.40
C ALA A 58 12.37 0.16 2.30
N ALA A 59 12.78 -0.68 3.25
CA ALA A 59 13.84 -0.41 4.22
C ALA A 59 15.28 -0.65 3.71
N VAL A 60 15.45 -1.18 2.49
CA VAL A 60 16.75 -1.45 1.90
C VAL A 60 17.61 -0.17 1.85
N PRO A 61 18.91 -0.22 2.23
CA PRO A 61 19.80 0.94 2.21
C PRO A 61 19.78 1.68 0.87
N GLY A 62 19.75 3.02 0.92
CA GLY A 62 19.55 3.87 -0.27
C GLY A 62 18.09 4.17 -0.61
N ARG A 63 17.11 3.58 0.11
CA ARG A 63 15.66 3.77 -0.13
C ARG A 63 14.90 4.40 1.04
N ARG A 64 15.59 5.15 1.93
CA ARG A 64 14.98 5.78 3.13
C ARG A 64 13.74 6.65 2.85
N ARG A 65 13.66 7.27 1.67
CA ARG A 65 12.48 8.04 1.24
C ARG A 65 11.25 7.17 0.95
N GLY A 66 11.43 5.89 0.62
CA GLY A 66 10.33 4.94 0.38
C GLY A 66 9.62 4.55 1.67
N LEU A 67 10.36 4.32 2.76
CA LEU A 67 9.76 4.04 4.08
C LEU A 67 8.81 5.15 4.55
N ALA A 68 9.16 6.41 4.29
CA ALA A 68 8.35 7.56 4.71
C ALA A 68 6.97 7.63 4.03
N THR A 69 6.81 7.01 2.85
CA THR A 69 5.52 6.92 2.14
C THR A 69 4.80 5.60 2.39
N GLU A 70 5.54 4.50 2.52
CA GLU A 70 4.96 3.14 2.64
C GLU A 70 4.41 2.86 4.04
N VAL A 71 5.00 3.44 5.10
CA VAL A 71 4.50 3.30 6.48
C VAL A 71 3.13 3.98 6.68
N PRO A 72 2.93 5.26 6.28
CA PRO A 72 1.61 5.88 6.34
C PRO A 72 0.58 5.15 5.47
N LEU A 73 0.97 4.65 4.29
CA LEU A 73 0.08 3.91 3.40
C LEU A 73 -0.41 2.62 4.06
N ALA A 74 0.50 1.81 4.61
CA ALA A 74 0.15 0.61 5.34
C ALA A 74 -0.77 0.91 6.54
N GLY A 75 -0.48 1.99 7.27
CA GLY A 75 -1.32 2.44 8.39
C GLY A 75 -2.73 2.84 7.97
N LEU A 76 -2.88 3.58 6.86
CA LEU A 76 -4.17 4.00 6.31
C LEU A 76 -5.00 2.81 5.80
N VAL A 77 -4.36 1.86 5.12
CA VAL A 77 -5.02 0.62 4.66
C VAL A 77 -5.56 -0.16 5.85
N TRP A 78 -4.73 -0.38 6.88
CA TRP A 78 -5.17 -1.09 8.09
C TRP A 78 -6.25 -0.35 8.87
N ALA A 79 -6.15 0.98 9.00
CA ALA A 79 -7.16 1.79 9.66
C ALA A 79 -8.49 1.76 8.90
N TYR A 80 -8.45 1.86 7.56
CA TYR A 80 -9.62 1.74 6.70
C TYR A 80 -10.33 0.40 6.91
N ASP A 81 -9.63 -0.71 6.68
CA ASP A 81 -10.22 -2.05 6.66
C ASP A 81 -10.73 -2.50 8.04
N LEU A 82 -10.04 -2.12 9.13
CA LEU A 82 -10.38 -2.62 10.48
C LEU A 82 -11.36 -1.74 11.27
N ALA A 83 -11.40 -0.43 11.00
CA ALA A 83 -12.11 0.50 11.88
C ALA A 83 -12.98 1.50 11.12
N LEU A 84 -12.51 2.00 9.97
CA LEU A 84 -13.13 3.16 9.33
C LEU A 84 -14.14 2.81 8.23
N LYS A 85 -14.05 1.61 7.63
CA LYS A 85 -14.94 1.14 6.57
C LYS A 85 -16.42 1.24 6.92
N SER A 86 -16.78 0.98 8.17
CA SER A 86 -18.16 1.00 8.67
C SER A 86 -18.59 2.35 9.25
N THR A 87 -17.73 3.38 9.15
CA THR A 87 -17.92 4.68 9.78
C THR A 87 -18.05 5.80 8.73
N PRO A 88 -18.65 6.95 9.07
CA PRO A 88 -18.72 8.10 8.17
C PRO A 88 -17.35 8.62 7.70
N ALA A 89 -16.27 8.24 8.37
CA ALA A 89 -14.89 8.61 8.03
C ALA A 89 -14.22 7.65 7.02
N GLY A 90 -14.90 6.58 6.59
CA GLY A 90 -14.43 5.66 5.53
C GLY A 90 -13.99 6.35 4.24
N PRO A 91 -14.77 7.29 3.66
CA PRO A 91 -14.36 8.04 2.47
C PRO A 91 -13.09 8.87 2.67
N ALA A 92 -12.90 9.46 3.86
CA ALA A 92 -11.71 10.23 4.18
C ALA A 92 -10.45 9.36 4.30
N ALA A 93 -10.57 8.18 4.91
CA ALA A 93 -9.49 7.19 4.95
C ALA A 93 -9.14 6.66 3.55
N MET A 94 -10.14 6.43 2.69
CA MET A 94 -9.92 6.00 1.31
C MET A 94 -9.26 7.10 0.45
N ALA A 95 -9.68 8.36 0.63
CA ALA A 95 -9.05 9.52 -0.01
C ALA A 95 -7.60 9.70 0.46
N GLY A 96 -7.34 9.51 1.76
CA GLY A 96 -6.00 9.53 2.32
C GLY A 96 -5.09 8.45 1.72
N ALA A 97 -5.59 7.21 1.64
CA ALA A 97 -4.86 6.11 1.02
C ALA A 97 -4.50 6.41 -0.45
N ARG A 98 -5.45 6.96 -1.22
CA ARG A 98 -5.22 7.36 -2.61
C ARG A 98 -4.21 8.50 -2.75
N ALA A 99 -4.27 9.50 -1.86
CA ALA A 99 -3.33 10.61 -1.88
C ALA A 99 -1.89 10.14 -1.59
N VAL A 100 -1.72 9.26 -0.60
CA VAL A 100 -0.40 8.69 -0.26
C VAL A 100 0.14 7.81 -1.39
N ASP A 101 -0.72 7.01 -2.03
CA ASP A 101 -0.35 6.16 -3.17
C ASP A 101 0.12 7.00 -4.38
N VAL A 102 -0.60 8.08 -4.72
CA VAL A 102 -0.19 9.03 -5.78
C VAL A 102 1.13 9.73 -5.44
N LEU A 103 1.33 10.13 -4.18
CA LEU A 103 2.59 10.73 -3.73
C LEU A 103 3.77 9.74 -3.79
N ALA A 104 3.52 8.45 -3.56
CA ALA A 104 4.52 7.40 -3.74
C ALA A 104 4.85 7.16 -5.22
N GLY A 105 3.84 7.17 -6.10
CA GLY A 105 3.98 6.99 -7.55
C GLY A 105 4.70 8.14 -8.25
N THR A 106 4.33 9.39 -7.96
CA THR A 106 4.98 10.60 -8.52
C THR A 106 6.48 10.67 -8.18
N ARG A 107 6.88 10.16 -7.02
CA ARG A 107 8.29 10.05 -6.62
C ARG A 107 9.08 8.99 -7.40
N SER A 108 8.39 8.00 -7.96
CA SER A 108 9.00 6.96 -8.81
C SER A 108 9.23 7.43 -10.24
N LEU A 109 8.55 8.49 -10.65
CA LEU A 109 8.60 9.09 -11.99
C LEU A 109 9.52 10.31 -12.10
N ALA A 110 10.16 10.75 -11.01
CA ALA A 110 11.14 11.85 -11.08
C ALA A 110 12.26 11.43 -12.04
N PRO A 111 12.32 12.00 -13.26
CA PRO A 111 13.43 11.73 -14.14
C PRO A 111 14.65 12.30 -13.44
N ALA A 112 15.74 11.54 -13.40
CA ALA A 112 17.04 12.19 -13.35
C ALA A 112 17.12 13.02 -14.63
N LEU A 113 16.64 14.27 -14.58
CA LEU A 113 16.88 15.21 -15.66
C LEU A 113 18.40 15.20 -15.83
N PRO A 114 18.92 14.80 -17.00
CA PRO A 114 20.35 14.91 -17.23
C PRO A 114 20.70 16.37 -16.98
N ARG A 115 21.63 16.61 -16.05
CA ARG A 115 22.17 17.95 -15.84
C ARG A 115 22.59 18.43 -17.23
N PRO A 116 22.05 19.55 -17.73
CA PRO A 116 22.46 20.04 -19.03
C PRO A 116 23.97 20.25 -18.99
N SER A 117 24.75 19.59 -19.85
CA SER A 117 26.22 19.67 -19.84
C SER A 117 26.75 21.00 -20.39
N TRP A 118 25.86 21.87 -20.88
CA TRP A 118 26.23 23.11 -21.57
C TRP A 118 26.78 24.21 -20.65
N TRP A 119 26.72 24.08 -19.32
CA TRP A 119 27.36 25.03 -18.39
C TRP A 119 28.86 24.76 -18.18
N ALA A 120 29.41 23.64 -18.67
CA ALA A 120 30.83 23.29 -18.49
C ALA A 120 31.77 23.90 -19.55
N CYS A 121 31.23 24.56 -20.58
CA CYS A 121 32.05 25.30 -21.55
C CYS A 121 32.05 26.80 -21.21
N THR A 122 32.71 27.18 -20.12
CA THR A 122 33.22 28.56 -20.01
C THR A 122 34.50 28.63 -20.83
N PRO A 123 34.61 29.52 -21.83
CA PRO A 123 35.89 29.73 -22.51
C PRO A 123 36.88 30.30 -21.49
N THR A 124 37.98 29.59 -21.25
CA THR A 124 39.13 30.15 -20.52
C THR A 124 39.76 31.27 -21.35
N PRO A 125 40.13 32.41 -20.74
CA PRO A 125 40.74 33.54 -21.44
C PRO A 125 42.14 33.24 -21.98
#